data_AF-A0A2M9PA91-F1
#
_entry.id   AF-A0A2M9PA91-F1
#
_cell.length_a   1.000
_cell.length_b   1.000
_cell.length_c   1.000
_cell.angle_alpha   90.00
_cell.angle_beta   90.00
_cell.angle_gamma   90.00
#
_symmetry.space_group_name_H-M   'P 1'
#
loop_
_entity.id
_entity.type
_entity.pdbx_description
1 polymer ?
#
loop_
_entity_poly.entity_id
_entity_poly.type
_entity_poly.pdbx_seq_one_letter_code
_entity_poly.pdbx_strand_id
1 'polypeptide(L)' 'ALARTALRPVPGGGLEFGGIVHVAGLGGFGSVYRDGTPAYYLTEPVVADDAKGVGPLMMASAENHRCSQLKAAV' A
#
# COMPACT_ATOMS: atom_id res chain seq x y z
N ALA A 1 -5.22 -3.45 11.33
CA ALA A 1 -3.74 -3.45 11.47
C ALA A 1 -3.14 -2.31 10.66
N LEU A 2 -3.27 -2.30 9.33
CA LEU A 2 -2.75 -1.23 8.45
C LEU A 2 -3.19 0.18 8.84
N ALA A 3 -4.48 0.37 9.13
CA ALA A 3 -5.00 1.66 9.58
C ALA A 3 -4.35 2.19 10.88
N ARG A 4 -3.69 1.33 11.67
CA ARG A 4 -2.98 1.72 12.89
C ARG A 4 -1.48 1.88 12.71
N THR A 5 -0.89 1.16 11.77
CA THR A 5 0.57 1.06 11.63
C THR A 5 1.13 1.82 10.43
N ALA A 6 0.28 2.17 9.47
CA ALA A 6 0.72 2.72 8.18
C ALA A 6 -0.05 3.98 7.74
N LEU A 7 -1.19 4.30 8.36
CA LEU A 7 -1.84 5.61 8.22
C LEU A 7 -1.28 6.58 9.25
N ARG A 8 -0.83 7.76 8.80
CA ARG A 8 -0.21 8.78 9.66
C ARG A 8 -0.82 10.15 9.38
N PRO A 9 -1.04 11.00 10.40
CA PRO A 9 -1.49 12.37 10.17
C PRO A 9 -0.39 13.19 9.50
N VAL A 10 -0.79 14.12 8.63
CA VAL A 10 0.12 15.06 7.97
C VAL A 10 -0.13 16.51 8.41
N PRO A 11 0.90 17.38 8.38
CA PRO A 11 0.71 18.81 8.61
C PRO A 11 -0.32 19.40 7.64
N GLY A 12 -1.23 20.23 8.15
CA GLY A 12 -2.35 20.77 7.36
C GLY A 12 -3.62 19.90 7.38
N GLY A 13 -3.58 18.76 8.07
CA GLY A 13 -4.73 17.87 8.22
C GLY A 13 -4.78 16.78 7.15
N GLY A 14 -5.59 15.75 7.42
CA GLY A 14 -5.64 14.55 6.59
C GLY A 14 -4.71 13.44 7.06
N LEU A 15 -4.67 12.36 6.28
CA LEU A 15 -3.88 11.16 6.55
C LEU A 15 -3.09 10.78 5.29
N GLU A 16 -1.89 10.28 5.51
CA GLU A 16 -1.01 9.69 4.51
C GLU A 16 -0.89 8.18 4.78
N PHE A 17 -0.96 7.36 3.73
CA PHE A 17 -0.72 5.93 3.78
C PHE A 17 0.68 5.58 3.30
N GLY A 18 1.58 5.28 4.23
CA GLY A 18 2.99 4.93 3.94
C GLY A 18 3.25 3.43 3.84
N GLY A 19 4.50 3.09 3.50
CA GLY A 19 4.98 1.70 3.52
C GLY A 19 4.69 0.92 2.23
N ILE A 20 4.48 1.61 1.12
CA ILE A 20 4.13 1.00 -0.17
C ILE A 20 5.36 0.97 -1.08
N VAL A 21 5.73 -0.20 -1.59
CA VAL A 21 6.76 -0.28 -2.65
C VAL A 21 6.24 0.41 -3.91
N HIS A 22 7.02 1.35 -4.44
CA HIS A 22 6.59 2.15 -5.59
C HIS A 22 6.49 1.31 -6.86
N VAL A 23 7.47 0.45 -7.13
CA VAL A 23 7.40 -0.52 -8.22
C VAL A 23 8.40 -1.64 -7.94
N ALA A 24 8.12 -2.83 -8.45
CA ALA A 24 9.11 -3.88 -8.61
C ALA A 24 8.74 -4.68 -9.86
N GLY A 25 9.73 -5.32 -10.48
CA GLY A 25 9.56 -6.16 -11.66
C GLY A 25 10.77 -7.05 -11.95
N LEU A 26 10.83 -7.62 -13.15
CA LEU A 26 11.92 -8.46 -13.62
C LEU A 26 12.46 -7.96 -14.97
N GLY A 27 13.70 -8.29 -15.28
CA GLY A 27 14.35 -7.94 -16.54
C GLY A 27 14.78 -6.47 -16.63
N GLY A 28 15.17 -6.03 -17.83
CA GLY A 28 15.68 -4.69 -18.07
C GLY A 28 14.61 -3.59 -17.98
N PHE A 29 14.91 -2.52 -17.24
CA PHE A 29 14.13 -1.30 -17.21
C PHE A 29 15.06 -0.08 -17.10
N GLY A 30 15.05 0.79 -18.10
CA GLY A 30 16.04 1.86 -18.21
C GLY A 30 17.47 1.29 -18.25
N SER A 31 18.32 1.75 -17.36
CA SER A 31 19.72 1.30 -17.21
C SER A 31 19.93 0.20 -16.16
N VAL A 32 18.85 -0.36 -15.59
CA VAL A 32 18.92 -1.35 -14.50
C VAL A 32 18.38 -2.70 -14.98
N TYR A 33 19.08 -3.77 -14.63
CA TYR A 33 18.58 -5.13 -14.80
C TYR A 33 18.03 -5.66 -13.47
N ARG A 34 16.75 -6.03 -13.48
CA ARG A 34 16.02 -6.49 -12.29
C ARG A 34 16.07 -8.01 -12.23
N ASP A 35 16.98 -8.52 -11.42
CA ASP A 35 17.35 -9.94 -11.40
C ASP A 35 16.39 -10.83 -10.56
N GLY A 36 15.46 -10.22 -9.81
CA GLY A 36 14.50 -10.95 -8.98
C GLY A 36 15.10 -11.52 -7.69
N THR A 37 16.33 -11.17 -7.34
CA THR A 37 16.92 -11.57 -6.07
C THR A 37 16.25 -10.85 -4.89
N PRO A 38 16.29 -11.42 -3.67
CA PRO A 38 15.84 -10.70 -2.49
C PRO A 38 16.57 -9.36 -2.30
N ALA A 39 17.88 -9.32 -2.59
CA ALA A 39 18.67 -8.11 -2.50
C ALA A 39 18.12 -7.00 -3.41
N TYR A 40 17.74 -7.34 -4.64
CA TYR A 40 17.09 -6.41 -5.56
C TYR A 40 15.76 -5.88 -5.02
N TYR A 41 14.85 -6.72 -4.54
CA TYR A 41 13.56 -6.24 -4.01
C TYR A 41 13.71 -5.30 -2.80
N LEU A 42 14.79 -5.45 -2.04
CA LEU A 42 15.11 -4.59 -0.90
C LEU A 42 15.70 -3.23 -1.29
N THR A 43 16.02 -3.00 -2.57
CA THR A 43 16.46 -1.68 -3.06
C THR A 43 15.30 -0.82 -3.57
N GLU A 44 14.13 -1.39 -3.78
CA GLU A 44 12.99 -0.66 -4.36
C GLU A 44 12.47 0.42 -3.42
N PRO A 45 12.11 1.61 -3.93
CA PRO A 45 11.72 2.73 -3.10
C PRO A 45 10.38 2.48 -2.42
N VAL A 46 10.31 2.79 -1.13
CA VAL A 46 9.08 2.78 -0.34
C VAL A 46 8.53 4.20 -0.29
N VAL A 47 7.30 4.37 -0.75
CA VAL A 47 6.62 5.66 -0.91
C VAL A 47 5.31 5.68 -0.13
N ALA A 48 4.68 6.85 -0.12
CA ALA A 48 3.38 7.10 0.47
C ALA A 48 2.33 7.42 -0.60
N ASP A 49 1.07 7.15 -0.28
CA ASP A 49 -0.12 7.46 -1.09
C ASP A 49 -0.08 6.94 -2.53
N ASP A 50 0.72 5.89 -2.76
CA ASP A 50 0.77 5.24 -4.04
C ASP A 50 -0.57 4.53 -4.33
N ALA A 51 -1.11 4.75 -5.52
CA ALA A 51 -2.43 4.24 -5.93
C ALA A 51 -2.55 2.71 -5.79
N LYS A 52 -1.44 1.97 -5.96
CA LYS A 52 -1.40 0.51 -5.81
C LYS A 52 -1.61 0.07 -4.36
N GLY A 53 -1.39 0.94 -3.39
CA GLY A 53 -1.72 0.71 -1.98
C GLY A 53 -3.05 1.35 -1.56
N VAL A 54 -3.28 2.61 -1.93
CA VAL A 54 -4.49 3.36 -1.53
C VAL A 54 -5.77 2.68 -2.05
N GLY A 55 -5.79 2.23 -3.31
CA GLY A 55 -6.94 1.54 -3.89
C GLY A 55 -7.34 0.28 -3.11
N PRO A 56 -6.42 -0.68 -2.89
CA PRO A 56 -6.68 -1.85 -2.05
C PRO A 56 -7.07 -1.51 -0.61
N LEU A 57 -6.50 -0.45 0.00
CA LEU A 57 -6.92 -0.01 1.33
C LEU A 57 -8.39 0.45 1.35
N MET A 58 -8.80 1.23 0.36
CA MET A 58 -10.20 1.67 0.21
C MET A 58 -11.14 0.49 0.02
N MET A 59 -10.79 -0.47 -0.85
CA MET A 59 -11.56 -1.69 -1.08
C MET A 59 -11.70 -2.52 0.21
N ALA A 60 -10.59 -2.73 0.93
CA ALA A 60 -10.61 -3.46 2.19
C ALA A 60 -11.46 -2.75 3.26
N SER A 61 -11.44 -1.42 3.29
CA SER A 61 -12.30 -0.63 4.17
C SER A 61 -13.79 -0.80 3.83
N ALA A 62 -14.14 -0.75 2.55
CA ALA A 62 -15.51 -0.95 2.09
C ALA A 62 -16.03 -2.34 2.44
N GLU A 63 -15.23 -3.39 2.23
CA GLU A 63 -15.61 -4.77 2.59
C GLU A 63 -15.74 -4.97 4.09
N ASN A 64 -14.86 -4.37 4.90
CA ASN A 64 -15.00 -4.38 6.35
C ASN A 64 -16.30 -3.71 6.80
N HIS A 65 -16.65 -2.57 6.19
CA HIS A 65 -17.90 -1.88 6.47
C HIS A 65 -19.12 -2.73 6.11
N ARG A 66 -19.13 -3.32 4.90
CA ARG A 66 -20.20 -4.22 4.44
C ARG A 66 -20.37 -5.43 5.36
N CYS A 67 -19.27 -6.08 5.75
CA CYS A 67 -19.29 -7.20 6.68
C CYS A 67 -19.84 -6.79 8.07
N SER A 68 -19.52 -5.59 8.55
CA SER A 68 -20.02 -5.10 9.83
C SER A 68 -21.54 -4.88 9.81
N GLN A 69 -22.08 -4.35 8.71
CA GLN A 69 -23.52 -4.16 8.53
C GLN A 69 -24.27 -5.49 8.46
N LEU A 70 -23.74 -6.46 7.71
CA LEU A 70 -24.34 -7.80 7.60
C LEU A 70 -24.41 -8.50 8.97
N LYS A 71 -23.35 -8.39 9.79
CA LYS A 71 -23.34 -8.95 11.15
C LYS A 71 -24.34 -8.28 12.10
N ALA A 72 -24.67 -7.02 11.89
CA ALA A 72 -25.66 -6.31 12.70
C ALA A 72 -27.10 -6.60 12.28
N ALA A 73 -27.29 -7.15 11.07
CA ALA A 73 -28.60 -7.49 10.50
C ALA A 73 -29.03 -8.95 10.75
N VAL A 74 -28.21 -9.73 11.45
CA VAL A 74 -28.41 -11.15 11.83
C VAL A 74 -28.35 -11.25 13.35
#